data_AF-A0A4Z2B8T9-F1
#
_entry.id   AF-A0A4Z2B8T9-F1
#
_cell.length_a   1.000
_cell.length_b   1.000
_cell.length_c   1.000
_cell.angle_alpha   90.00
_cell.angle_beta   90.00
_cell.angle_gamma   90.00
#
_symmetry.space_group_name_H-M   'P 1'
#
loop_
_entity.id
_entity.type
_entity.pdbx_description
1 polymer ?
#
loop_
_entity_poly.entity_id
_entity_poly.type
_entity_poly.pdbx_seq_one_letter_code
_entity_poly.pdbx_strand_id
1 'polypeptide(L)'
;MAACHRTPVSIDTSGVASEDIRSVIADKDFQGLAVVDWESWRPVWDRNWDSKRVYQEASKALVKARHPEWRPEQVEAAARAEFEEAARKFMEETLELGQNQRPNGLWGFYGFPRCYNNYSPQSAHYTGECPEVEKKRNGEQLGWLWNVSSALYPDIYLNLELRDLRGDVLQYSQHRILEAMRAGALAPSAPSVFPYTRIVYTYSLDFLSQEHLVYTIGESAALGSAGVVLWGDNDFSKSKATCAAVKSFIDETLGHYLVNVTTAAALCSQTLCSSRGRCQRRDPRSRTYLHLDPASWKVVSERGAKKSYRVVGRMRTQEPRLMRAQFECQCFTGWRGESCSQPPRNK
;
A
#
# COMPACT_ATOMS: atom_id res chain seq x y z
N MET A 1 -15.46 3.63 -6.96
CA MET A 1 -14.18 4.21 -7.40
C MET A 1 -13.93 5.43 -6.53
N ALA A 2 -13.00 5.34 -5.58
CA ALA A 2 -12.53 6.53 -4.86
C ALA A 2 -11.53 7.24 -5.78
N ALA A 3 -11.75 8.52 -6.06
CA ALA A 3 -10.77 9.33 -6.79
C ALA A 3 -9.60 9.61 -5.83
N CYS A 4 -8.40 9.15 -6.18
CA CYS A 4 -7.16 9.63 -5.55
C CYS A 4 -6.75 10.92 -6.27
N HIS A 5 -6.86 12.05 -5.59
CA HIS A 5 -6.38 13.33 -6.11
C HIS A 5 -4.91 13.54 -5.69
N ARG A 6 -4.05 13.87 -6.66
CA ARG A 6 -2.65 14.27 -6.46
C ARG A 6 -2.57 15.79 -6.36
N THR A 7 -1.88 16.32 -5.36
CA THR A 7 -1.53 17.75 -5.31
C THR A 7 -0.03 17.93 -5.04
N PRO A 8 0.72 18.64 -5.89
CA PRO A 8 2.13 18.97 -5.63
C PRO A 8 2.24 20.17 -4.69
N VAL A 9 3.00 20.05 -3.59
CA VAL A 9 3.15 21.10 -2.56
C VAL A 9 4.52 21.80 -2.69
N SER A 10 4.52 23.14 -2.68
CA SER A 10 5.70 24.03 -2.74
C SER A 10 6.00 24.69 -1.37
N ILE A 11 7.23 25.21 -1.20
CA ILE A 11 7.88 25.71 0.04
C ILE A 11 7.34 27.10 0.46
N ASP A 12 6.04 27.14 0.78
CA ASP A 12 5.37 27.98 1.80
C ASP A 12 4.15 27.15 2.24
N THR A 13 4.44 26.06 2.94
CA THR A 13 3.72 24.80 2.76
C THR A 13 2.38 24.75 3.46
N SER A 14 2.22 25.43 4.59
CA SER A 14 1.00 25.30 5.39
C SER A 14 -0.17 26.07 4.77
N GLY A 15 0.06 27.27 4.25
CA GLY A 15 -0.97 28.09 3.60
C GLY A 15 -1.47 27.45 2.30
N VAL A 16 -0.55 27.11 1.41
CA VAL A 16 -0.88 26.49 0.11
C VAL A 16 -1.46 25.09 0.30
N ALA A 17 -0.84 24.22 1.11
CA ALA A 17 -1.40 22.88 1.33
C ALA A 17 -2.78 22.95 2.01
N SER A 18 -3.00 23.91 2.90
CA SER A 18 -4.32 24.12 3.50
C SER A 18 -5.37 24.51 2.44
N GLU A 19 -5.03 25.35 1.48
CA GLU A 19 -5.94 25.74 0.41
C GLU A 19 -6.21 24.59 -0.54
N ASP A 20 -5.17 23.82 -0.88
CA ASP A 20 -5.25 22.61 -1.68
C ASP A 20 -6.18 21.57 -1.04
N ILE A 21 -6.04 21.29 0.26
CA ILE A 21 -6.91 20.36 0.97
C ILE A 21 -8.37 20.83 0.93
N ARG A 22 -8.61 22.12 1.17
CA ARG A 22 -9.96 22.69 1.15
C ARG A 22 -10.61 22.66 -0.22
N SER A 23 -9.83 22.89 -1.27
CA SER A 23 -10.33 22.90 -2.65
C SER A 23 -10.55 21.50 -3.21
N VAL A 24 -9.63 20.57 -2.97
CA VAL A 24 -9.67 19.21 -3.53
C VAL A 24 -10.61 18.31 -2.73
N ILE A 25 -10.61 18.41 -1.39
CA ILE A 25 -11.43 17.58 -0.51
C ILE A 25 -12.48 18.49 0.13
N ALA A 26 -13.49 18.93 -0.63
CA ALA A 26 -14.48 19.89 -0.12
C ALA A 26 -15.26 19.38 1.11
N ASP A 27 -15.53 18.08 1.17
CA ASP A 27 -16.22 17.43 2.29
C ASP A 27 -15.33 17.39 3.54
N LYS A 28 -15.76 18.05 4.63
CA LYS A 28 -15.04 18.07 5.91
C LYS A 28 -15.08 16.74 6.64
N ASP A 29 -16.13 15.95 6.41
CA ASP A 29 -16.34 14.65 7.04
C ASP A 29 -15.73 13.50 6.21
N PHE A 30 -14.94 13.82 5.19
CA PHE A 30 -14.29 12.86 4.28
C PHE A 30 -13.66 11.68 5.03
N GLN A 31 -14.09 10.47 4.68
CA GLN A 31 -13.64 9.20 5.29
C GLN A 31 -12.85 8.31 4.31
N GLY A 32 -12.39 8.88 3.19
CA GLY A 32 -11.72 8.15 2.12
C GLY A 32 -10.19 8.09 2.28
N LEU A 33 -9.53 7.56 1.25
CA LEU A 33 -8.07 7.53 1.15
C LEU A 33 -7.54 8.94 0.85
N ALA A 34 -6.68 9.47 1.71
CA ALA A 34 -6.00 10.74 1.52
C ALA A 34 -4.50 10.48 1.32
N VAL A 35 -4.08 10.38 0.05
CA VAL A 35 -2.73 9.93 -0.30
C VAL A 35 -1.88 11.11 -0.72
N VAL A 36 -0.83 11.40 0.06
CA VAL A 36 0.15 12.43 -0.30
C VAL A 36 1.23 11.79 -1.17
N ASP A 37 1.29 12.21 -2.42
CA ASP A 37 2.21 11.64 -3.40
C ASP A 37 3.51 12.45 -3.50
N TRP A 38 4.39 12.22 -2.53
CA TRP A 38 5.69 12.89 -2.45
C TRP A 38 6.82 11.96 -2.86
N GLU A 39 7.34 12.15 -4.07
CA GLU A 39 8.40 11.31 -4.63
C GLU A 39 9.72 12.04 -4.87
N SER A 40 9.81 13.34 -4.57
CA SER A 40 10.97 14.19 -4.88
C SER A 40 12.23 13.77 -4.13
N TRP A 41 12.16 13.72 -2.80
CA TRP A 41 13.23 13.26 -1.90
C TRP A 41 12.69 12.24 -0.89
N ARG A 42 13.59 11.54 -0.19
CA ARG A 42 13.25 10.54 0.82
C ARG A 42 13.71 11.05 2.19
N PRO A 43 12.92 10.89 3.27
CA PRO A 43 13.22 11.49 4.57
C PRO A 43 14.43 10.89 5.29
N VAL A 44 14.96 9.76 4.82
CA VAL A 44 16.21 9.17 5.30
C VAL A 44 17.31 9.56 4.32
N TRP A 45 18.35 10.24 4.82
CA TRP A 45 19.47 10.76 4.03
C TRP A 45 20.06 9.71 3.09
N ASP A 46 20.40 8.54 3.64
CA ASP A 46 21.05 7.47 2.89
C ASP A 46 20.17 6.92 1.77
N ARG A 47 18.84 7.13 1.82
CA ARG A 47 17.93 6.69 0.77
C ARG A 47 17.93 7.62 -0.44
N ASN A 48 18.58 8.77 -0.40
CA ASN A 48 18.65 9.73 -1.52
C ASN A 48 19.77 9.42 -2.52
N TRP A 49 19.79 8.19 -3.03
CA TRP A 49 20.71 7.73 -4.08
C TRP A 49 20.18 8.01 -5.50
N ASP A 50 20.98 7.62 -6.51
CA ASP A 50 20.73 7.84 -7.94
C ASP A 50 20.43 9.31 -8.25
N SER A 51 19.34 9.60 -8.99
CA SER A 51 18.91 10.95 -9.33
C SER A 51 18.57 11.82 -8.12
N LYS A 52 18.42 11.24 -6.92
CA LYS A 52 18.15 11.98 -5.67
C LYS A 52 19.42 12.43 -4.95
N ARG A 53 20.62 12.07 -5.44
CA ARG A 53 21.89 12.56 -4.89
C ARG A 53 21.98 14.09 -4.90
N VAL A 54 21.27 14.74 -5.82
CA VAL A 54 21.17 16.21 -5.90
C VAL A 54 20.72 16.84 -4.57
N TYR A 55 19.85 16.19 -3.80
CA TYR A 55 19.41 16.71 -2.49
C TYR A 55 20.53 16.63 -1.45
N GLN A 56 21.35 15.58 -1.49
CA GLN A 56 22.51 15.44 -0.61
C GLN A 56 23.60 16.45 -0.97
N GLU A 57 23.85 16.66 -2.27
CA GLU A 57 24.84 17.61 -2.78
C GLU A 57 24.44 19.06 -2.47
N ALA A 58 23.17 19.43 -2.71
CA ALA A 58 22.66 20.75 -2.37
C ALA A 58 22.72 21.01 -0.85
N SER A 59 22.35 20.03 -0.02
CA SER A 59 22.42 20.16 1.44
C SER A 59 23.86 20.39 1.91
N LYS A 60 24.84 19.64 1.36
CA LYS A 60 26.26 19.84 1.65
C LYS A 60 26.75 21.21 1.18
N ALA A 61 26.32 21.67 0.00
CA ALA A 61 26.68 22.98 -0.52
C ALA A 61 26.17 24.13 0.38
N LEU A 62 24.94 24.02 0.89
CA LEU A 62 24.35 24.99 1.83
C LEU A 62 25.13 25.06 3.15
N VAL A 63 25.48 23.91 3.73
CA VAL A 63 26.31 23.86 4.94
C VAL A 63 27.70 24.43 4.67
N LYS A 64 28.34 24.05 3.55
CA LYS A 64 29.67 24.55 3.19
C LYS A 64 29.70 26.05 2.94
N ALA A 65 28.64 26.62 2.36
CA ALA A 65 28.53 28.07 2.16
C ALA A 65 28.45 28.84 3.49
N ARG A 66 27.80 28.29 4.52
CA ARG A 66 27.74 28.87 5.87
C ARG A 66 29.00 28.62 6.69
N HIS A 67 29.72 27.52 6.40
CA HIS A 67 30.94 27.12 7.10
C HIS A 67 32.09 26.80 6.12
N PRO A 68 32.69 27.80 5.46
CA PRO A 68 33.72 27.60 4.43
C PRO A 68 34.97 26.87 4.92
N GLU A 69 35.27 26.96 6.21
CA GLU A 69 36.43 26.37 6.88
C GLU A 69 36.21 24.92 7.35
N TRP A 70 34.98 24.43 7.42
CA TRP A 70 34.69 23.08 7.90
C TRP A 70 35.25 22.01 6.98
N ARG A 71 35.72 20.91 7.58
CA ARG A 71 36.18 19.72 6.86
C ARG A 71 35.00 18.99 6.20
N PRO A 72 35.23 18.23 5.11
CA PRO A 72 34.17 17.50 4.41
C PRO A 72 33.29 16.64 5.32
N GLU A 73 33.87 15.98 6.32
CA GLU A 73 33.14 15.10 7.26
C GLU A 73 32.20 15.89 8.17
N GLN A 74 32.60 17.09 8.60
CA GLN A 74 31.76 17.99 9.40
C GLN A 74 30.59 18.51 8.57
N VAL A 75 30.86 18.88 7.31
CA VAL A 75 29.84 19.34 6.37
C VAL A 75 28.82 18.24 6.10
N GLU A 76 29.26 17.01 5.87
CA GLU A 76 28.35 15.88 5.61
C GLU A 76 27.51 15.54 6.85
N ALA A 77 28.11 15.50 8.04
CA ALA A 77 27.39 15.21 9.27
C ALA A 77 26.28 16.24 9.55
N ALA A 78 26.58 17.53 9.39
CA ALA A 78 25.59 18.60 9.57
C ALA A 78 24.53 18.60 8.45
N ALA A 79 24.92 18.42 7.19
CA ALA A 79 23.98 18.37 6.07
C ALA A 79 22.98 17.23 6.22
N ARG A 80 23.43 16.06 6.69
CA ARG A 80 22.57 14.92 7.03
C ARG A 80 21.56 15.29 8.12
N ALA A 81 22.04 15.81 9.25
CA ALA A 81 21.19 16.14 10.39
C ALA A 81 20.14 17.18 10.01
N GLU A 82 20.55 18.28 9.37
CA GLU A 82 19.63 19.34 8.95
C GLU A 82 18.61 18.87 7.91
N PHE A 83 19.03 18.05 6.94
CA PHE A 83 18.14 17.50 5.93
C PHE A 83 17.08 16.57 6.56
N GLU A 84 17.49 15.63 7.41
CA GLU A 84 16.56 14.67 8.02
C GLU A 84 15.60 15.36 9.00
N GLU A 85 16.07 16.38 9.75
CA GLU A 85 15.22 17.21 10.60
C GLU A 85 14.16 17.96 9.77
N ALA A 86 14.59 18.65 8.71
CA ALA A 86 13.69 19.40 7.84
C ALA A 86 12.71 18.49 7.09
N ALA A 87 13.18 17.34 6.60
CA ALA A 87 12.36 16.35 5.90
C ALA A 87 11.29 15.75 6.82
N ARG A 88 11.66 15.40 8.05
CA ARG A 88 10.70 14.96 9.07
C ARG A 88 9.65 16.03 9.32
N LYS A 89 10.08 17.25 9.67
CA LYS A 89 9.18 18.35 9.99
C LYS A 89 8.17 18.58 8.86
N PHE A 90 8.64 18.67 7.63
CA PHE A 90 7.80 18.86 6.45
C PHE A 90 6.73 17.77 6.31
N MET A 91 7.14 16.49 6.38
CA MET A 91 6.21 15.37 6.18
C MET A 91 5.24 15.20 7.35
N GLU A 92 5.70 15.38 8.58
CA GLU A 92 4.91 15.28 9.81
C GLU A 92 3.83 16.37 9.83
N GLU A 93 4.22 17.64 9.66
CA GLU A 93 3.29 18.78 9.63
C GLU A 93 2.28 18.67 8.46
N THR A 94 2.67 18.10 7.32
CA THR A 94 1.75 17.88 6.19
C THR A 94 0.63 16.90 6.55
N LEU A 95 0.95 15.77 7.19
CA LEU A 95 -0.07 14.79 7.60
C LEU A 95 -0.92 15.31 8.76
N GLU A 96 -0.32 16.04 9.71
CA GLU A 96 -1.05 16.67 10.80
C GLU A 96 -2.03 17.73 10.28
N LEU A 97 -1.61 18.56 9.33
CA LEU A 97 -2.49 19.53 8.68
C LEU A 97 -3.68 18.84 7.99
N GLY A 98 -3.41 17.77 7.25
CA GLY A 98 -4.44 16.95 6.61
C GLY A 98 -5.45 16.39 7.61
N GLN A 99 -4.97 15.79 8.69
CA GLN A 99 -5.81 15.23 9.74
C GLN A 99 -6.59 16.30 10.51
N ASN A 100 -5.99 17.45 10.78
CA ASN A 100 -6.69 18.56 11.44
C ASN A 100 -7.85 19.10 10.60
N GLN A 101 -7.71 19.08 9.27
CA GLN A 101 -8.75 19.56 8.37
C GLN A 101 -9.77 18.49 7.97
N ARG A 102 -9.34 17.24 7.84
CA ARG A 102 -10.13 16.07 7.42
C ARG A 102 -9.83 14.89 8.36
N PRO A 103 -10.36 14.92 9.59
CA PRO A 103 -9.95 14.01 10.67
C PRO A 103 -10.31 12.55 10.43
N ASN A 104 -11.31 12.27 9.59
CA ASN A 104 -11.69 10.91 9.24
C ASN A 104 -10.97 10.39 7.98
N GLY A 105 -10.15 11.23 7.33
CA GLY A 105 -9.38 10.85 6.15
C GLY A 105 -8.27 9.87 6.51
N LEU A 106 -8.04 8.90 5.64
CA LEU A 106 -6.96 7.94 5.78
C LEU A 106 -5.67 8.53 5.17
N TRP A 107 -5.00 9.37 5.95
CA TRP A 107 -3.80 10.11 5.58
C TRP A 107 -2.53 9.25 5.64
N GLY A 108 -1.72 9.34 4.59
CA GLY A 108 -0.40 8.72 4.52
C GLY A 108 0.33 9.05 3.21
N PHE A 109 1.63 8.78 3.18
CA PHE A 109 2.44 8.99 1.99
C PHE A 109 2.45 7.76 1.09
N TYR A 110 2.30 7.99 -0.22
CA TYR A 110 2.49 6.95 -1.24
C TYR A 110 3.90 6.34 -1.17
N GLY A 111 3.97 5.02 -1.34
CA GLY A 111 5.19 4.25 -1.40
C GLY A 111 5.82 3.95 -0.03
N PHE A 112 5.17 4.29 1.09
CA PHE A 112 5.71 4.01 2.42
C PHE A 112 4.95 2.89 3.17
N PRO A 113 5.66 2.01 3.90
CA PRO A 113 7.13 1.91 3.96
C PRO A 113 7.74 1.32 2.68
N ARG A 114 9.02 1.63 2.46
CA ARG A 114 9.81 1.03 1.37
C ARG A 114 10.62 -0.15 1.88
N CYS A 115 10.48 -1.28 1.20
CA CYS A 115 11.20 -2.53 1.50
C CYS A 115 12.55 -2.63 0.76
N TYR A 116 12.66 -2.05 -0.44
CA TYR A 116 13.83 -2.14 -1.33
C TYR A 116 14.34 -3.57 -1.63
N ASN A 117 13.43 -4.52 -1.69
CA ASN A 117 13.67 -5.90 -2.09
C ASN A 117 13.62 -6.12 -3.61
N ASN A 118 14.19 -5.22 -4.42
CA ASN A 118 14.07 -5.33 -5.87
C ASN A 118 14.70 -6.63 -6.38
N TYR A 119 14.02 -7.31 -7.30
CA TYR A 119 14.56 -8.48 -7.97
C TYR A 119 15.75 -8.08 -8.85
N SER A 120 16.73 -8.98 -8.94
CA SER A 120 17.86 -8.86 -9.86
C SER A 120 18.17 -10.26 -10.41
N PRO A 121 18.29 -10.44 -11.74
CA PRO A 121 18.66 -11.72 -12.36
C PRO A 121 20.00 -12.28 -11.88
N GLN A 122 20.89 -11.41 -11.38
CA GLN A 122 22.20 -11.78 -10.85
C GLN A 122 22.13 -12.34 -9.42
N SER A 123 20.96 -12.28 -8.77
CA SER A 123 20.76 -12.77 -7.42
C SER A 123 20.53 -14.29 -7.44
N ALA A 124 21.55 -15.07 -7.08
CA ALA A 124 21.47 -16.54 -7.07
C ALA A 124 20.38 -17.11 -6.13
N HIS A 125 20.02 -16.38 -5.07
CA HIS A 125 19.03 -16.78 -4.06
C HIS A 125 18.15 -15.60 -3.64
N TYR A 126 17.32 -15.11 -4.56
CA TYR A 126 16.32 -14.10 -4.22
C TYR A 126 15.30 -14.69 -3.24
N THR A 127 15.09 -14.02 -2.09
CA THR A 127 14.12 -14.41 -1.06
C THR A 127 12.94 -13.45 -0.97
N GLY A 128 13.06 -12.28 -1.61
CA GLY A 128 12.16 -11.14 -1.48
C GLY A 128 12.21 -10.43 -0.13
N GLU A 129 13.00 -10.88 0.84
CA GLU A 129 13.08 -10.22 2.15
C GLU A 129 13.56 -8.77 2.03
N CYS A 130 12.96 -7.87 2.82
CA CYS A 130 13.47 -6.52 2.95
C CYS A 130 14.86 -6.57 3.61
N PRO A 131 15.90 -5.92 3.05
CA PRO A 131 17.21 -5.90 3.67
C PRO A 131 17.15 -5.41 5.12
N GLU A 132 17.98 -5.99 6.00
CA GLU A 132 17.96 -5.66 7.43
C GLU A 132 18.14 -4.17 7.71
N VAL A 133 19.01 -3.51 6.94
CA VAL A 133 19.20 -2.05 7.02
C VAL A 133 17.91 -1.27 6.74
N GLU A 134 17.05 -1.76 5.86
CA GLU A 134 15.78 -1.11 5.52
C GLU A 134 14.72 -1.36 6.59
N LYS A 135 14.66 -2.56 7.15
CA LYS A 135 13.80 -2.85 8.32
C LYS A 135 14.19 -1.99 9.53
N LYS A 136 15.50 -1.81 9.75
CA LYS A 136 16.04 -0.91 10.78
C LYS A 136 15.67 0.54 10.54
N ARG A 137 15.86 1.05 9.31
CA ARG A 137 15.45 2.42 8.93
C ARG A 137 13.95 2.64 9.13
N ASN A 138 13.12 1.69 8.69
CA ASN A 138 11.68 1.76 8.87
C ASN A 138 11.30 1.67 10.36
N GLY A 139 11.98 0.85 11.17
CA GLY A 139 11.65 0.68 12.59
C GLY A 139 12.13 1.80 13.51
N GLU A 140 13.35 2.30 13.28
CA GLU A 140 14.03 3.21 14.20
C GLU A 140 14.04 4.67 13.72
N GLN A 141 14.21 4.91 12.41
CA GLN A 141 14.34 6.28 11.86
C GLN A 141 13.02 6.87 11.39
N LEU A 142 12.05 6.02 11.05
CA LEU A 142 10.74 6.42 10.51
C LEU A 142 9.56 6.12 11.43
N GLY A 143 9.81 5.75 12.69
CA GLY A 143 8.76 5.54 13.68
C GLY A 143 7.79 6.73 13.80
N TRP A 144 8.32 7.95 13.69
CA TRP A 144 7.51 9.18 13.68
C TRP A 144 6.48 9.21 12.54
N LEU A 145 6.85 8.73 11.35
CA LEU A 145 5.98 8.75 10.18
C LEU A 145 4.79 7.80 10.36
N TRP A 146 5.01 6.63 10.96
CA TRP A 146 3.94 5.68 11.24
C TRP A 146 2.99 6.20 12.32
N ASN A 147 3.53 6.89 13.33
CA ASN A 147 2.74 7.46 14.42
C ASN A 147 1.75 8.52 13.93
N VAL A 148 2.15 9.36 12.97
CA VAL A 148 1.26 10.39 12.39
C VAL A 148 0.46 9.92 11.19
N SER A 149 0.65 8.68 10.71
CA SER A 149 -0.15 8.14 9.60
C SER A 149 -1.43 7.48 10.10
N SER A 150 -2.54 7.65 9.39
CA SER A 150 -3.78 6.89 9.60
C SER A 150 -3.95 5.75 8.60
N ALA A 151 -3.16 5.75 7.51
CA ALA A 151 -3.00 4.63 6.60
C ALA A 151 -1.57 4.53 6.02
N LEU A 152 -1.16 3.33 5.64
CA LEU A 152 0.10 3.06 4.94
C LEU A 152 -0.17 2.62 3.50
N TYR A 153 0.65 3.11 2.57
CA TYR A 153 0.44 2.96 1.12
C TYR A 153 1.69 2.39 0.44
N PRO A 154 2.14 1.16 0.77
CA PRO A 154 3.33 0.59 0.14
C PRO A 154 3.07 0.34 -1.36
N ASP A 155 4.02 0.64 -2.23
CA ASP A 155 3.93 0.24 -3.63
C ASP A 155 4.35 -1.23 -3.78
N ILE A 156 3.65 -2.01 -4.60
CA ILE A 156 3.96 -3.41 -4.95
C ILE A 156 3.90 -3.58 -6.47
N TYR A 157 4.36 -2.58 -7.20
CA TYR A 157 4.34 -2.59 -8.66
C TYR A 157 5.35 -3.60 -9.21
N LEU A 158 4.93 -4.37 -10.21
CA LEU A 158 5.78 -5.35 -10.87
C LEU A 158 6.42 -4.70 -12.10
N ASN A 159 7.75 -4.69 -12.21
CA ASN A 159 8.44 -4.25 -13.42
C ASN A 159 8.39 -5.35 -14.50
N LEU A 160 8.82 -5.04 -15.73
CA LEU A 160 8.82 -6.00 -16.85
C LEU A 160 9.75 -7.21 -16.62
N GLU A 161 10.82 -7.06 -15.83
CA GLU A 161 11.76 -8.15 -15.55
C GLU A 161 11.11 -9.27 -14.72
N LEU A 162 10.06 -8.95 -13.97
CA LEU A 162 9.29 -9.90 -13.19
C LEU A 162 8.24 -10.67 -14.01
N ARG A 163 7.97 -10.27 -15.27
CA ARG A 163 6.83 -10.78 -16.06
C ARG A 163 6.81 -12.29 -16.21
N ASP A 164 7.98 -12.87 -16.46
CA ASP A 164 8.10 -14.29 -16.76
C ASP A 164 8.49 -15.12 -15.51
N LEU A 165 8.55 -14.47 -14.34
CA LEU A 165 8.85 -15.10 -13.05
C LEU A 165 7.58 -15.54 -12.32
N ARG A 166 7.76 -16.43 -11.33
CA ARG A 166 6.66 -16.98 -10.52
C ARG A 166 6.87 -16.75 -9.04
N GLY A 167 7.66 -17.62 -8.40
CA GLY A 167 7.92 -17.57 -6.95
C GLY A 167 8.50 -16.24 -6.51
N ASP A 168 9.38 -15.65 -7.32
CA ASP A 168 10.01 -14.36 -7.01
C ASP A 168 9.00 -13.20 -6.97
N VAL A 169 7.96 -13.23 -7.81
CA VAL A 169 6.90 -12.21 -7.81
C VAL A 169 6.07 -12.27 -6.52
N LEU A 170 5.77 -13.49 -6.07
CA LEU A 170 5.12 -13.71 -4.79
C LEU A 170 5.99 -13.19 -3.65
N GLN A 171 7.26 -13.59 -3.60
CA GLN A 171 8.20 -13.15 -2.57
C GLN A 171 8.38 -11.63 -2.55
N TYR A 172 8.49 -11.00 -3.73
CA TYR A 172 8.58 -9.55 -3.90
C TYR A 172 7.39 -8.84 -3.25
N SER A 173 6.17 -9.23 -3.63
CA SER A 173 4.96 -8.55 -3.18
C SER A 173 4.68 -8.83 -1.70
N GLN A 174 4.82 -10.09 -1.28
CA GLN A 174 4.57 -10.55 0.09
C GLN A 174 5.39 -9.78 1.12
N HIS A 175 6.70 -9.66 0.93
CA HIS A 175 7.56 -9.00 1.93
C HIS A 175 7.33 -7.49 2.02
N ARG A 176 6.89 -6.85 0.94
CA ARG A 176 6.51 -5.42 0.95
C ARG A 176 5.23 -5.19 1.74
N ILE A 177 4.25 -6.08 1.58
CA ILE A 177 3.00 -6.06 2.36
C ILE A 177 3.30 -6.35 3.84
N LEU A 178 4.10 -7.38 4.12
CA LEU A 178 4.49 -7.74 5.49
C LEU A 178 5.29 -6.64 6.18
N GLU A 179 6.17 -5.94 5.47
CA GLU A 179 6.91 -4.81 6.04
C GLU A 179 5.99 -3.64 6.37
N ALA A 180 4.97 -3.37 5.55
CA ALA A 180 3.94 -2.39 5.88
C ALA A 180 3.13 -2.79 7.13
N MET A 181 2.75 -4.06 7.24
CA MET A 181 2.07 -4.56 8.44
C MET A 181 2.96 -4.44 9.69
N ARG A 182 4.23 -4.82 9.57
CA ARG A 182 5.21 -4.75 10.66
C ARG A 182 5.46 -3.30 11.10
N ALA A 183 5.71 -2.38 10.15
CA ALA A 183 5.95 -0.98 10.45
C ALA A 183 4.71 -0.31 11.07
N GLY A 184 3.52 -0.57 10.53
CA GLY A 184 2.26 -0.07 11.09
C GLY A 184 2.01 -0.56 12.52
N ALA A 185 2.33 -1.82 12.83
CA ALA A 185 2.18 -2.37 14.18
C ALA A 185 3.09 -1.72 15.24
N LEU A 186 4.13 -0.97 14.83
CA LEU A 186 4.95 -0.17 15.75
C LEU A 186 4.25 1.12 16.20
N ALA A 187 3.27 1.60 15.44
CA ALA A 187 2.51 2.80 15.77
C ALA A 187 1.36 2.49 16.74
N PRO A 188 1.05 3.37 17.70
CA PRO A 188 -0.06 3.17 18.64
C PRO A 188 -1.43 2.96 17.98
N SER A 189 -1.65 3.59 16.82
CA SER A 189 -2.90 3.53 16.06
C SER A 189 -3.02 2.30 15.16
N ALA A 190 -1.91 1.60 14.87
CA ALA A 190 -1.82 0.51 13.90
C ALA A 190 -2.53 0.83 12.56
N PRO A 191 -2.00 1.79 11.77
CA PRO A 191 -2.66 2.30 10.56
C PRO A 191 -3.02 1.19 9.57
N SER A 192 -4.15 1.37 8.87
CA SER A 192 -4.60 0.42 7.87
C SER A 192 -3.69 0.41 6.64
N VAL A 193 -3.37 -0.76 6.11
CA VAL A 193 -2.48 -0.91 4.96
C VAL A 193 -3.28 -1.06 3.66
N PHE A 194 -2.97 -0.23 2.67
CA PHE A 194 -3.54 -0.25 1.32
C PHE A 194 -2.42 -0.30 0.28
N PRO A 195 -1.94 -1.50 -0.11
CA PRO A 195 -0.90 -1.62 -1.11
C PRO A 195 -1.35 -1.04 -2.46
N TYR A 196 -0.46 -0.24 -3.04
CA TYR A 196 -0.61 0.27 -4.39
C TYR A 196 -0.12 -0.79 -5.38
N THR A 197 -0.99 -1.22 -6.29
CA THR A 197 -0.64 -2.14 -7.37
C THR A 197 -1.15 -1.62 -8.72
N ARG A 198 -0.68 -2.23 -9.81
CA ARG A 198 -1.07 -1.89 -11.19
C ARG A 198 -1.70 -3.10 -11.85
N ILE A 199 -2.41 -2.84 -12.94
CA ILE A 199 -2.97 -3.91 -13.81
C ILE A 199 -2.03 -4.27 -14.97
N VAL A 200 -0.92 -3.55 -15.11
CA VAL A 200 0.15 -3.78 -16.09
C VAL A 200 1.51 -3.75 -15.39
N TYR A 201 2.52 -4.34 -16.02
CA TYR A 201 3.90 -4.16 -15.56
C TYR A 201 4.35 -2.70 -15.74
N THR A 202 5.13 -2.17 -14.79
CA THR A 202 5.59 -0.77 -14.77
C THR A 202 6.30 -0.41 -16.08
N TYR A 203 6.00 0.79 -16.60
CA TYR A 203 6.53 1.31 -17.88
C TYR A 203 6.14 0.49 -19.11
N SER A 204 5.01 -0.22 -19.05
CA SER A 204 4.47 -1.00 -20.16
C SER A 204 2.94 -0.92 -20.24
N LEU A 205 2.39 -1.48 -21.32
CA LEU A 205 0.96 -1.80 -21.45
C LEU A 205 0.71 -3.31 -21.42
N ASP A 206 1.71 -4.09 -20.96
CA ASP A 206 1.60 -5.53 -20.80
C ASP A 206 0.79 -5.81 -19.53
N PHE A 207 -0.43 -6.32 -19.68
CA PHE A 207 -1.30 -6.64 -18.55
C PHE A 207 -0.71 -7.76 -17.68
N LEU A 208 -0.92 -7.66 -16.36
CA LEU A 208 -0.52 -8.70 -15.43
C LEU A 208 -1.27 -10.00 -15.73
N SER A 209 -0.55 -11.11 -15.66
CA SER A 209 -1.17 -12.44 -15.69
C SER A 209 -2.11 -12.64 -14.49
N GLN A 210 -3.06 -13.58 -14.60
CA GLN A 210 -3.94 -13.92 -13.48
C GLN A 210 -3.14 -14.40 -12.25
N GLU A 211 -2.02 -15.10 -12.47
CA GLU A 211 -1.11 -15.52 -11.40
C GLU A 211 -0.50 -14.30 -10.68
N HIS A 212 -0.09 -13.27 -11.41
CA HIS A 212 0.48 -12.06 -10.81
C HIS A 212 -0.57 -11.17 -10.15
N LEU A 213 -1.82 -11.19 -10.62
CA LEU A 213 -2.95 -10.60 -9.88
C LEU A 213 -3.16 -11.33 -8.55
N VAL A 214 -2.94 -12.65 -8.49
CA VAL A 214 -2.97 -13.41 -7.23
C VAL A 214 -1.83 -13.02 -6.30
N TYR A 215 -0.61 -12.90 -6.82
CA TYR A 215 0.55 -12.53 -6.02
C TYR A 215 0.56 -11.07 -5.55
N THR A 216 -0.28 -10.20 -6.12
CA THR A 216 -0.42 -8.81 -5.71
C THR A 216 -1.70 -8.58 -4.90
N ILE A 217 -2.87 -8.62 -5.55
CA ILE A 217 -4.17 -8.35 -4.93
C ILE A 217 -4.57 -9.47 -3.98
N GLY A 218 -4.44 -10.72 -4.42
CA GLY A 218 -4.78 -11.89 -3.61
C GLY A 218 -3.93 -12.00 -2.36
N GLU A 219 -2.62 -11.77 -2.49
CA GLU A 219 -1.67 -11.78 -1.39
C GLU A 219 -1.96 -10.66 -0.40
N SER A 220 -2.27 -9.45 -0.88
CA SER A 220 -2.69 -8.33 -0.03
C SER A 220 -3.92 -8.68 0.81
N ALA A 221 -4.96 -9.25 0.18
CA ALA A 221 -6.16 -9.68 0.89
C ALA A 221 -5.87 -10.78 1.91
N ALA A 222 -5.07 -11.79 1.53
CA ALA A 222 -4.73 -12.91 2.40
C ALA A 222 -3.91 -12.48 3.62
N LEU A 223 -3.04 -11.48 3.48
CA LEU A 223 -2.22 -10.93 4.56
C LEU A 223 -2.95 -9.90 5.44
N GLY A 224 -4.23 -9.64 5.19
CA GLY A 224 -5.06 -8.75 6.02
C GLY A 224 -5.00 -7.27 5.64
N SER A 225 -4.52 -6.92 4.43
CA SER A 225 -4.62 -5.54 3.93
C SER A 225 -6.07 -5.04 3.97
N ALA A 226 -6.24 -3.75 4.27
CA ALA A 226 -7.54 -3.12 4.34
C ALA A 226 -8.24 -3.01 2.97
N GLY A 227 -7.43 -2.98 1.91
CA GLY A 227 -7.82 -2.97 0.53
C GLY A 227 -6.57 -2.87 -0.34
N VAL A 228 -6.76 -2.61 -1.63
CA VAL A 228 -5.67 -2.32 -2.58
C VAL A 228 -6.05 -1.09 -3.39
N VAL A 229 -5.05 -0.30 -3.80
CA VAL A 229 -5.25 0.78 -4.76
C VAL A 229 -4.74 0.33 -6.12
N LEU A 230 -5.65 0.24 -7.10
CA LEU A 230 -5.28 -0.04 -8.49
C LEU A 230 -4.97 1.27 -9.19
N TRP A 231 -3.68 1.59 -9.30
CA TRP A 231 -3.22 2.81 -9.94
C TRP A 231 -2.98 2.60 -11.44
N GLY A 232 -3.30 3.63 -12.22
CA GLY A 232 -3.05 3.72 -13.65
C GLY A 232 -2.63 5.14 -14.01
N ASP A 233 -1.65 5.26 -14.89
CA ASP A 233 -1.21 6.55 -15.43
C ASP A 233 -2.01 6.92 -16.68
N ASN A 234 -1.69 8.08 -17.24
CA ASN A 234 -2.34 8.62 -18.43
C ASN A 234 -2.19 7.73 -19.67
N ASP A 235 -1.26 6.78 -19.70
CA ASP A 235 -1.11 5.91 -20.87
C ASP A 235 -2.33 5.00 -21.05
N PHE A 236 -3.04 4.65 -19.97
CA PHE A 236 -4.26 3.82 -20.02
C PHE A 236 -5.39 4.46 -20.81
N SER A 237 -5.43 5.80 -20.85
CA SER A 237 -6.49 6.58 -21.50
C SER A 237 -6.01 7.39 -22.70
N LYS A 238 -4.74 7.22 -23.11
CA LYS A 238 -4.10 8.01 -24.18
C LYS A 238 -4.69 7.80 -25.57
N SER A 239 -5.29 6.64 -25.82
CA SER A 239 -5.90 6.32 -27.11
C SER A 239 -7.15 5.48 -26.96
N LYS A 240 -8.03 5.52 -27.97
CA LYS A 240 -9.20 4.63 -28.05
C LYS A 240 -8.80 3.15 -27.97
N ALA A 241 -7.68 2.79 -28.59
CA ALA A 241 -7.16 1.41 -28.57
C ALA A 241 -6.74 0.98 -27.16
N THR A 242 -6.01 1.83 -26.43
CA THR A 242 -5.60 1.52 -25.05
C THR A 242 -6.80 1.45 -24.11
N CYS A 243 -7.75 2.38 -24.23
CA CYS A 243 -9.01 2.32 -23.47
C CYS A 243 -9.77 1.02 -23.72
N ALA A 244 -9.85 0.58 -24.98
CA ALA A 244 -10.50 -0.68 -25.36
C ALA A 244 -9.76 -1.90 -24.79
N ALA A 245 -8.42 -1.89 -24.80
CA ALA A 245 -7.60 -2.95 -24.23
C ALA A 245 -7.79 -3.05 -22.70
N VAL A 246 -7.76 -1.93 -21.99
CA VAL A 246 -8.02 -1.87 -20.53
C VAL A 246 -9.43 -2.36 -20.23
N LYS A 247 -10.43 -1.94 -21.02
CA LYS A 247 -11.80 -2.44 -20.89
C LYS A 247 -11.88 -3.96 -21.09
N SER A 248 -11.22 -4.50 -22.12
CA SER A 248 -11.18 -5.95 -22.37
C SER A 248 -10.59 -6.69 -21.17
N PHE A 249 -9.45 -6.21 -20.66
CA PHE A 249 -8.79 -6.81 -19.50
C PHE A 249 -9.66 -6.78 -18.23
N ILE A 250 -10.34 -5.67 -17.98
CA ILE A 250 -11.32 -5.55 -16.89
C ILE A 250 -12.44 -6.57 -17.08
N ASP A 251 -13.01 -6.64 -18.28
CA ASP A 251 -14.16 -7.46 -18.58
C ASP A 251 -13.84 -8.96 -18.53
N GLU A 252 -12.66 -9.36 -18.99
CA GLU A 252 -12.31 -10.76 -19.25
C GLU A 252 -11.53 -11.39 -18.09
N THR A 253 -10.72 -10.60 -17.37
CA THR A 253 -9.79 -11.12 -16.37
C THR A 253 -10.01 -10.46 -15.01
N LEU A 254 -9.74 -9.16 -14.91
CA LEU A 254 -9.63 -8.48 -13.62
C LEU A 254 -10.98 -8.40 -12.88
N GLY A 255 -12.08 -8.09 -13.57
CA GLY A 255 -13.39 -7.94 -12.95
C GLY A 255 -13.88 -9.21 -12.27
N HIS A 256 -13.71 -10.36 -12.94
CA HIS A 256 -14.04 -11.68 -12.36
C HIS A 256 -13.18 -11.97 -11.12
N TYR A 257 -11.88 -11.72 -11.22
CA TYR A 257 -10.95 -11.95 -10.12
C TYR A 257 -11.22 -11.06 -8.91
N LEU A 258 -11.50 -9.77 -9.11
CA LEU A 258 -11.86 -8.83 -8.05
C LEU A 258 -13.13 -9.28 -7.31
N VAL A 259 -14.16 -9.69 -8.04
CA VAL A 259 -15.40 -10.18 -7.44
C VAL A 259 -15.16 -11.45 -6.64
N ASN A 260 -14.30 -12.35 -7.13
CA ASN A 260 -13.90 -13.56 -6.40
C ASN A 260 -13.25 -13.21 -5.06
N VAL A 261 -12.14 -12.47 -5.07
CA VAL A 261 -11.36 -12.17 -3.85
C VAL A 261 -12.15 -11.32 -2.86
N THR A 262 -12.90 -10.31 -3.32
CA THR A 262 -13.68 -9.44 -2.43
C THR A 262 -14.85 -10.21 -1.79
N THR A 263 -15.53 -11.07 -2.54
CA THR A 263 -16.63 -11.88 -1.98
C THR A 263 -16.11 -12.91 -0.99
N ALA A 264 -14.99 -13.58 -1.29
CA ALA A 264 -14.38 -14.53 -0.38
C ALA A 264 -13.92 -13.87 0.93
N ALA A 265 -13.31 -12.68 0.86
CA ALA A 265 -12.93 -11.90 2.03
C ALA A 265 -14.16 -11.49 2.88
N ALA A 266 -15.24 -11.05 2.24
CA ALA A 266 -16.50 -10.70 2.93
C ALA A 266 -17.14 -11.92 3.60
N LEU A 267 -17.21 -13.07 2.92
CA LEU A 267 -17.71 -14.32 3.48
C LEU A 267 -16.87 -14.78 4.68
N CYS A 268 -15.54 -14.67 4.60
CA CYS A 268 -14.66 -15.00 5.71
C CYS A 268 -14.91 -14.07 6.92
N SER A 269 -14.99 -12.76 6.68
CA SER A 269 -15.32 -11.77 7.72
C SER A 269 -16.66 -12.07 8.40
N GLN A 270 -17.69 -12.39 7.62
CA GLN A 270 -19.01 -12.75 8.14
C GLN A 270 -18.97 -14.04 8.97
N THR A 271 -18.24 -15.05 8.48
CA THR A 271 -18.24 -16.41 9.05
C THR A 271 -17.35 -16.54 10.29
N LEU A 272 -16.16 -15.93 10.26
CA LEU A 272 -15.17 -16.05 11.34
C LEU A 272 -15.15 -14.84 12.26
N CYS A 273 -15.32 -13.64 11.70
CA CYS A 273 -15.01 -12.38 12.39
C CYS A 273 -16.25 -11.55 12.72
N SER A 274 -17.43 -12.17 12.73
CA SER A 274 -18.71 -11.52 13.08
C SER A 274 -19.02 -10.26 12.25
N SER A 275 -18.49 -10.15 11.03
CA SER A 275 -18.52 -8.94 10.19
C SER A 275 -17.87 -7.68 10.85
N ARG A 276 -17.04 -7.91 11.86
CA ARG A 276 -16.42 -6.89 12.74
C ARG A 276 -14.89 -7.00 12.75
N GLY A 277 -14.35 -7.69 11.76
CA GLY A 277 -12.92 -7.83 11.54
C GLY A 277 -12.62 -8.37 10.15
N ARG A 278 -11.37 -8.28 9.76
CA ARG A 278 -10.83 -8.86 8.53
C ARG A 278 -10.26 -10.23 8.82
N CYS A 279 -10.33 -11.13 7.84
CA CYS A 279 -9.54 -12.35 7.91
C CYS A 279 -8.10 -12.08 7.46
N GLN A 280 -7.14 -12.58 8.22
CA GLN A 280 -5.72 -12.63 7.85
C GLN A 280 -5.21 -14.06 7.94
N ARG A 281 -4.27 -14.43 7.08
CA ARG A 281 -3.69 -15.77 7.00
C ARG A 281 -2.87 -16.05 8.25
N ARG A 282 -3.09 -17.22 8.87
CA ARG A 282 -2.40 -17.63 10.11
C ARG A 282 -0.90 -17.85 9.93
N ASP A 283 -0.52 -18.54 8.86
CA ASP A 283 0.89 -18.69 8.47
C ASP A 283 1.17 -17.81 7.25
N PRO A 284 1.87 -16.67 7.44
CA PRO A 284 2.27 -15.80 6.34
C PRO A 284 3.07 -16.51 5.25
N ARG A 285 3.70 -17.66 5.52
CA ARG A 285 4.48 -18.42 4.51
C ARG A 285 3.64 -19.42 3.72
N SER A 286 2.44 -19.74 4.20
CA SER A 286 1.54 -20.64 3.47
C SER A 286 1.01 -19.97 2.20
N ARG A 287 0.58 -20.76 1.21
CA ARG A 287 0.04 -20.27 -0.07
C ARG A 287 -1.49 -20.28 -0.10
N THR A 288 -2.11 -20.04 1.04
CA THR A 288 -3.57 -19.97 1.13
C THR A 288 -4.05 -18.57 0.78
N TYR A 289 -5.13 -18.49 -0.01
CA TYR A 289 -5.75 -17.24 -0.43
C TYR A 289 -7.23 -17.20 -0.06
N LEU A 290 -7.77 -15.98 0.07
CA LEU A 290 -9.20 -15.75 0.18
C LEU A 290 -9.81 -15.77 -1.22
N HIS A 291 -10.06 -16.96 -1.75
CA HIS A 291 -10.77 -17.17 -3.02
C HIS A 291 -12.01 -18.04 -2.82
N LEU A 292 -13.01 -17.82 -3.67
CA LEU A 292 -14.21 -18.65 -3.73
C LEU A 292 -13.85 -20.02 -4.30
N ASP A 293 -14.19 -21.09 -3.57
CA ASP A 293 -14.03 -22.47 -4.05
C ASP A 293 -14.92 -22.69 -5.30
N PRO A 294 -14.34 -23.00 -6.47
CA PRO A 294 -15.11 -23.21 -7.71
C PRO A 294 -16.08 -24.40 -7.63
N ALA A 295 -15.92 -25.30 -6.66
CA ALA A 295 -16.85 -26.40 -6.41
C ALA A 295 -18.14 -25.93 -5.72
N SER A 296 -18.10 -24.83 -4.98
CA SER A 296 -19.24 -24.29 -4.21
C SER A 296 -19.82 -23.01 -4.80
N TRP A 297 -18.99 -22.24 -5.47
CA TRP A 297 -19.29 -20.87 -5.89
C TRP A 297 -18.93 -20.66 -7.35
N LYS A 298 -19.73 -19.86 -8.05
CA LYS A 298 -19.47 -19.42 -9.42
C LYS A 298 -19.67 -17.92 -9.50
N VAL A 299 -18.68 -17.23 -10.05
CA VAL A 299 -18.81 -15.83 -10.46
C VAL A 299 -19.33 -15.84 -11.89
N VAL A 300 -20.56 -15.36 -12.08
CA VAL A 300 -21.27 -15.38 -13.37
C VAL A 300 -21.33 -13.96 -13.90
N SER A 301 -20.97 -13.77 -15.16
CA SER A 301 -21.16 -12.49 -15.85
C SER A 301 -22.62 -12.34 -16.25
N GLU A 302 -23.18 -11.16 -16.02
CA GLU A 302 -24.54 -10.84 -16.41
C GLU A 302 -24.53 -10.07 -17.73
N ARG A 303 -25.54 -10.34 -18.56
CA ARG A 303 -25.70 -9.64 -19.84
C ARG A 303 -26.40 -8.30 -19.59
N GLY A 304 -25.74 -7.21 -19.95
CA GLY A 304 -26.28 -5.86 -19.85
C GLY A 304 -25.40 -4.85 -20.59
N ALA A 305 -25.84 -3.59 -20.64
CA ALA A 305 -25.07 -2.50 -21.28
C ALA A 305 -23.71 -2.24 -20.61
N LYS A 306 -23.57 -2.62 -19.32
CA LYS A 306 -22.31 -2.64 -18.57
C LYS A 306 -22.07 -4.07 -18.10
N LYS A 307 -20.81 -4.53 -18.12
CA LYS A 307 -20.46 -5.85 -17.60
C LYS A 307 -20.57 -5.82 -16.08
N SER A 308 -21.49 -6.62 -15.55
CA SER A 308 -21.65 -6.86 -14.11
C SER A 308 -21.44 -8.34 -13.81
N TYR A 309 -21.17 -8.64 -12.55
CA TYR A 309 -20.93 -9.99 -12.08
C TYR A 309 -21.83 -10.28 -10.87
N ARG A 310 -22.32 -11.51 -10.81
CA ARG A 310 -23.05 -12.04 -9.66
C ARG A 310 -22.41 -13.32 -9.18
N VAL A 311 -22.30 -13.46 -7.86
CA VAL A 311 -21.82 -14.70 -7.24
C VAL A 311 -23.00 -15.59 -6.94
N VAL A 312 -22.97 -16.81 -7.44
CA VAL A 312 -23.98 -17.84 -7.17
C VAL A 312 -23.31 -19.03 -6.50
N GLY A 313 -23.96 -19.58 -5.48
CA GLY A 313 -23.41 -20.67 -4.71
C GLY A 313 -23.93 -20.65 -3.29
N ARG A 314 -23.48 -21.63 -2.51
CA ARG A 314 -23.75 -21.70 -1.08
C ARG A 314 -22.55 -22.30 -0.38
N MET A 315 -22.28 -21.80 0.82
CA MET A 315 -21.21 -22.32 1.66
C MET A 315 -21.49 -23.76 2.05
N ARG A 316 -20.52 -24.66 1.83
CA ARG A 316 -20.60 -26.05 2.30
C ARG A 316 -20.27 -26.13 3.79
N THR A 317 -20.77 -27.17 4.45
CA THR A 317 -20.58 -27.40 5.90
C THR A 317 -19.11 -27.47 6.33
N GLN A 318 -18.20 -27.87 5.43
CA GLN A 318 -16.76 -27.98 5.73
C GLN A 318 -15.99 -26.66 5.54
N GLU A 319 -16.49 -25.73 4.72
CA GLU A 319 -15.80 -24.48 4.39
C GLU A 319 -15.46 -23.63 5.64
N PRO A 320 -16.38 -23.41 6.62
CA PRO A 320 -16.04 -22.66 7.84
C PRO A 320 -14.90 -23.28 8.65
N ARG A 321 -14.79 -24.62 8.66
CA ARG A 321 -13.72 -25.32 9.38
C ARG A 321 -12.37 -25.10 8.69
N LEU A 322 -12.34 -25.18 7.35
CA LEU A 322 -11.14 -24.89 6.56
C LEU A 322 -10.70 -23.43 6.72
N MET A 323 -11.65 -22.49 6.62
CA MET A 323 -11.38 -21.07 6.83
C MET A 323 -10.75 -20.84 8.21
N ARG A 324 -11.31 -21.42 9.28
CA ARG A 324 -10.78 -21.27 10.65
C ARG A 324 -9.37 -21.86 10.82
N ALA A 325 -9.05 -22.94 10.12
CA ALA A 325 -7.74 -23.56 10.16
C ALA A 325 -6.66 -22.71 9.45
N GLN A 326 -7.05 -21.92 8.45
CA GLN A 326 -6.13 -21.17 7.59
C GLN A 326 -6.06 -19.68 7.91
N PHE A 327 -7.13 -19.12 8.49
CA PHE A 327 -7.30 -17.70 8.75
C PHE A 327 -7.68 -17.43 10.20
N GLU A 328 -7.33 -16.24 10.65
CA GLU A 328 -7.70 -15.65 11.93
C GLU A 328 -8.22 -14.22 11.73
N CYS A 329 -8.81 -13.66 12.78
CA CYS A 329 -9.43 -12.35 12.69
C CYS A 329 -8.52 -11.22 13.18
N GLN A 330 -8.38 -10.18 12.35
CA GLN A 330 -7.91 -8.87 12.74
C GLN A 330 -9.13 -7.96 12.95
N CYS A 331 -9.48 -7.67 14.20
CA CYS A 331 -10.69 -6.93 14.52
C CYS A 331 -10.62 -5.46 14.12
N PHE A 332 -11.77 -4.91 13.69
CA PHE A 332 -11.91 -3.47 13.48
C PHE A 332 -11.89 -2.74 14.81
N THR A 333 -11.56 -1.44 14.76
CA THR A 333 -11.58 -0.55 15.93
C THR A 333 -12.90 -0.68 16.68
N GLY A 334 -12.82 -0.88 18.00
CA GLY A 334 -13.97 -1.11 18.85
C GLY A 334 -14.40 -2.57 19.01
N TRP A 335 -13.70 -3.53 18.40
CA TRP A 335 -13.99 -4.95 18.54
C TRP A 335 -12.77 -5.75 18.99
N ARG A 336 -13.00 -6.86 19.70
CA ARG A 336 -11.93 -7.75 20.17
C ARG A 336 -12.38 -9.21 20.28
N GLY A 337 -11.42 -10.06 20.62
CA GLY A 337 -11.59 -11.50 20.75
C GLY A 337 -11.33 -12.24 19.44
N GLU A 338 -11.19 -13.56 19.51
CA GLU A 338 -10.82 -14.40 18.35
C GLU A 338 -11.78 -14.26 17.17
N SER A 339 -13.06 -13.95 17.43
CA SER A 339 -14.10 -13.78 16.40
C SER A 339 -14.62 -12.34 16.27
N CYS A 340 -13.97 -11.36 16.90
CA CYS A 340 -14.38 -9.95 16.90
C CYS A 340 -15.82 -9.70 17.36
N SER A 341 -16.33 -10.57 18.23
CA SER A 341 -17.71 -10.52 18.74
C SER A 341 -17.84 -9.68 20.02
N GLN A 342 -16.73 -9.35 20.68
CA GLN A 342 -16.73 -8.66 21.97
C GLN A 342 -16.49 -7.14 21.81
N PRO A 343 -17.21 -6.29 22.54
CA PRO A 343 -16.92 -4.85 22.61
C PRO A 343 -15.59 -4.60 23.33
N PRO A 344 -15.00 -3.39 23.24
CA PRO A 344 -13.75 -3.10 23.92
C PRO A 344 -13.96 -3.20 25.44
N ARG A 345 -12.91 -3.55 26.20
CA ARG A 345 -13.02 -3.49 27.67
C ARG A 345 -13.20 -2.01 28.03
N ASN A 346 -14.26 -1.68 28.77
CA ASN A 346 -14.36 -0.35 29.40
C ASN A 346 -13.08 -0.15 30.22
N LYS A 347 -12.35 0.92 29.91
CA LYS A 347 -11.23 1.36 30.75
C LYS A 347 -11.76 2.14 31.92
#